data_AF-A0A1R3V0V2-F1
#
_entry.id   AF-A0A1R3V0V2-F1
#
_cell.length_a   1.000
_cell.length_b   1.000
_cell.length_c   1.000
_cell.angle_alpha   90.00
_cell.angle_beta   90.00
_cell.angle_gamma   90.00
#
_symmetry.space_group_name_H-M   'P 1'
#
loop_
_entity.id
_entity.type
_entity.pdbx_description
1 polymer ?
#
loop_
_entity_poly.entity_id
_entity_poly.type
_entity_poly.pdbx_seq_one_letter_code
_entity_poly.pdbx_strand_id
1 'polypeptide(L)' 'MNRTLQALRGDRLIATSGTKLRALDWPGLVQAGEFDPTYLHQKDRDVAF' A
#
# COMPACT_ATOMS: atom_id res chain seq x y z
N MET A 1 0.25 19.48 -3.67
CA MET A 1 -0.28 18.43 -4.59
C MET A 1 0.61 17.18 -4.47
N ASN A 2 0.13 16.09 -3.89
CA ASN A 2 0.94 14.87 -3.70
C ASN A 2 1.04 14.10 -5.04
N ARG A 3 2.24 14.05 -5.64
CA ARG A 3 2.47 13.42 -6.96
C ARG A 3 2.28 11.91 -6.92
N THR A 4 2.68 11.27 -5.83
CA THR A 4 2.55 9.81 -5.62
C THR A 4 1.08 9.38 -5.61
N LEU A 5 0.22 10.05 -4.82
CA LEU A 5 -1.21 9.73 -4.78
C LEU A 5 -1.96 10.03 -6.09
N GLN A 6 -1.41 10.87 -6.96
CA GLN A 6 -1.98 11.08 -8.30
C GLN A 6 -1.58 9.96 -9.26
N ALA A 7 -0.32 9.52 -9.24
CA ALA A 7 0.14 8.39 -10.05
C ALA A 7 -0.64 7.11 -9.71
N LEU A 8 -0.73 6.75 -8.42
CA LEU A 8 -1.48 5.55 -7.98
C LEU A 8 -2.97 5.59 -8.36
N ARG A 9 -3.58 6.79 -8.45
CA ARG A 9 -4.95 6.95 -8.95
C ARG A 9 -5.03 6.81 -10.47
N GLY A 10 -4.07 7.38 -11.19
CA GLY A 10 -3.95 7.24 -12.65
C GLY A 10 -3.79 5.77 -13.06
N ASP A 11 -3.02 5.01 -12.28
CA ASP A 11 -2.78 3.58 -12.49
C ASP A 11 -3.91 2.69 -11.98
N ARG A 12 -5.00 3.29 -11.45
CA ARG A 12 -6.17 2.61 -10.87
C ARG A 12 -5.83 1.66 -9.71
N LEU A 13 -4.73 1.92 -9.01
CA LEU A 13 -4.31 1.16 -7.85
C LEU A 13 -5.08 1.57 -6.58
N ILE A 14 -5.51 2.84 -6.51
CA ILE A 14 -6.30 3.38 -5.39
C ILE A 14 -7.48 4.23 -5.86
N ALA A 15 -8.50 4.33 -5.00
CA ALA A 15 -9.55 5.33 -5.07
C ALA A 15 -9.55 6.17 -3.79
N THR A 16 -9.84 7.47 -3.91
CA THR A 16 -9.96 8.38 -2.76
C THR A 16 -11.35 9.01 -2.73
N SER A 17 -11.98 9.05 -1.57
CA SER A 17 -13.28 9.71 -1.34
C SER A 17 -13.22 10.51 -0.04
N GLY A 18 -13.15 11.84 -0.15
CA GLY A 18 -12.92 12.71 1.00
C GLY A 18 -11.61 12.36 1.71
N THR A 19 -11.70 11.95 2.98
CA THR A 19 -10.57 11.51 3.81
C THR A 19 -10.28 10.00 3.73
N LYS A 20 -11.08 9.25 2.96
CA LYS A 20 -10.93 7.80 2.83
C LYS A 20 -10.13 7.43 1.59
N LEU A 21 -9.27 6.42 1.73
CA LEU A 21 -8.54 5.78 0.64
C LEU A 21 -8.93 4.30 0.59
N ARG A 22 -9.22 3.81 -0.61
CA ARG A 22 -9.44 2.38 -0.90
C ARG A 22 -8.33 1.88 -1.80
N ALA A 23 -7.73 0.75 -1.42
CA ALA A 23 -6.91 -0.04 -2.32
C ALA A 23 -7.83 -0.79 -3.30
N LEU A 24 -7.63 -0.60 -4.60
CA LEU A 24 -8.36 -1.30 -5.65
C LEU A 24 -7.59 -2.54 -6.11
N ASP A 25 -6.26 -2.43 -6.17
CA ASP A 25 -5.34 -3.50 -6.53
C ASP A 25 -4.19 -3.55 -5.51
N TRP A 26 -4.28 -4.50 -4.58
CA TRP A 26 -3.30 -4.64 -3.52
C TRP A 26 -1.94 -5.18 -4.02
N PRO A 27 -1.86 -6.23 -4.84
CA PRO A 27 -0.61 -6.65 -5.47
C PRO A 27 0.08 -5.53 -6.27
N GLY A 28 -0.67 -4.80 -7.11
CA GLY A 28 -0.12 -3.69 -7.89
C GLY A 28 0.39 -2.55 -7.01
N LEU A 29 -0.26 -2.29 -5.87
CA LEU A 29 0.21 -1.34 -4.86
C LEU A 29 1.52 -1.73 -4.20
N VAL A 30 1.67 -3.01 -3.84
CA VAL A 30 2.90 -3.54 -3.24
C VAL A 30 4.06 -3.38 -4.22
N GLN A 31 3.83 -3.67 -5.51
CA GLN A 31 4.82 -3.50 -6.56
C GLN A 31 5.16 -2.02 -6.81
N ALA A 32 4.15 -1.15 -6.94
CA ALA A 32 4.35 0.28 -7.17
C ALA A 32 4.97 1.01 -5.97
N GLY A 33 4.75 0.49 -4.77
CA GLY A 33 5.36 0.97 -3.54
C GLY A 33 6.76 0.41 -3.30
N GLU A 34 7.26 -0.46 -4.19
CA GLU A 34 8.53 -1.19 -4.03
C GLU A 34 8.67 -1.77 -2.62
N PHE A 35 7.56 -2.30 -2.09
CA PHE A 35 7.49 -2.64 -0.68
C PHE A 35 8.43 -3.80 -0.38
N ASP A 36 9.42 -3.54 0.47
CA ASP A 36 10.34 -4.54 1.00
C ASP A 36 9.77 -5.11 2.31
N PRO A 37 9.44 -6.42 2.39
CA PRO A 37 8.98 -7.04 3.62
C PRO A 37 9.95 -6.89 4.80
N THR A 38 11.25 -6.71 4.54
CA THR A 38 12.26 -6.48 5.58
C THR A 38 12.14 -5.12 6.26
N TYR A 39 11.42 -4.18 5.64
CA TYR A 39 11.06 -2.89 6.24
C TYR A 39 10.16 -3.07 7.46
N LEU A 40 9.28 -4.07 7.41
CA LEU A 40 8.60 -4.54 8.59
C LEU A 40 9.63 -5.39 9.34
N HIS A 41 10.44 -4.75 10.20
CA HIS A 41 11.29 -5.43 11.18
C HIS A 41 10.42 -6.19 12.20
N GLN A 42 9.57 -7.08 11.72
CA GLN A 42 8.65 -7.87 12.49
C GLN A 42 9.50 -8.94 13.15
N LYS A 43 9.92 -8.67 14.39
CA LYS A 43 10.33 -9.74 15.28
C LYS A 43 9.15 -10.69 15.33
N ASP A 44 9.36 -11.87 14.78
CA ASP A 44 8.46 -13.00 14.82
C ASP A 44 7.79 -13.03 16.20
N ARG A 45 6.53 -12.60 16.26
CA ARG A 45 5.77 -12.75 17.49
C ARG A 45 5.35 -14.20 17.44
N ASP A 46 6.17 -15.02 18.06
CA ASP A 46 5.84 -16.39 18.44
C ASP A 46 4.42 -16.39 19.02
N VAL A 47 3.46 -16.77 18.19
CA VAL A 47 2.08 -16.98 18.58
C VAL A 47 1.89 -18.48 18.69
N ALA A 48 2.29 -19.01 19.86
CA ALA A 48 1.76 -20.27 20.33
C ALA A 48 0.24 -20.12 20.50
N PHE A 49 -0.50 -20.95 19.76
CA PHE A 49 -1.96 -21.08 19.82
C PHE A 49 -2.42 -21.67 21.16
#